data_AF-A0A875RQE6-F1
#
_entry.id   AF-A0A875RQE6-F1
#
_cell.length_a   1.000
_cell.length_b   1.000
_cell.length_c   1.000
_cell.angle_alpha   90.00
_cell.angle_beta   90.00
_cell.angle_gamma   90.00
#
_symmetry.space_group_name_H-M   'P 1'
#
loop_
_entity.id
_entity.type
_entity.pdbx_description
1 polymer ?
#
loop_
_entity_poly.entity_id
_entity_poly.type
_entity_poly.pdbx_seq_one_letter_code
_entity_poly.pdbx_strand_id
1 'polypeptide(L)'
;MPIELILSPLLRPVVLAKSLLFSPHRRASRYIPHIVDLDEAKCSRYAIRRRFGTGSKIFDVYDTKAEGSGPIGPTEQSKSLFWFDRSRAVKGAYKMFSSEIRATGPNGEDEPCATLRAGLRSNVLLIRAPDVPAAELGWHIISHRVDALDAYRMFTLADGATYQWTTKGKFLEKVQNLGEKESEIRERIGQVVPAAGAGFDLIVDESKIPREMALASALCSYIDHWNTTLDVGGIYYARQRSHIRWKRD
;
A
#
# COMPACT_ATOMS: atom_id res chain seq x y z
N MET A 1 -6.95 11.93 -16.78
CA MET A 1 -6.60 12.98 -15.79
C MET A 1 -7.66 14.08 -15.58
N PRO A 2 -8.57 14.46 -16.52
CA PRO A 2 -9.60 15.47 -16.22
C PRO A 2 -10.78 14.93 -15.39
N ILE A 3 -11.22 13.70 -15.71
CA ILE A 3 -12.48 13.14 -15.19
C ILE A 3 -12.44 12.93 -13.68
N GLU A 4 -11.35 12.39 -13.12
CA GLU A 4 -11.27 12.16 -11.66
C GLU A 4 -11.23 13.47 -10.85
N LEU A 5 -10.63 14.53 -11.40
CA LEU A 5 -10.62 15.86 -10.76
C LEU A 5 -12.03 16.46 -10.71
N ILE A 6 -12.83 16.22 -11.75
CA ILE A 6 -14.23 16.66 -11.86
C ILE A 6 -15.17 15.78 -11.04
N LEU A 7 -14.94 14.47 -11.01
CA LEU A 7 -15.80 13.51 -10.33
C LEU A 7 -15.48 13.41 -8.83
N SER A 8 -14.24 13.66 -8.40
CA SER A 8 -13.86 13.51 -6.99
C SER A 8 -14.70 14.34 -6.00
N PRO A 9 -15.11 15.60 -6.29
CA PRO A 9 -15.97 16.37 -5.41
C PRO A 9 -17.39 15.80 -5.30
N LEU A 10 -17.86 15.06 -6.31
CA LEU A 10 -19.18 14.42 -6.33
C LEU A 10 -19.14 13.01 -5.74
N LEU A 11 -18.12 12.21 -6.08
CA LEU A 11 -18.02 10.81 -5.66
C LEU A 11 -17.65 10.68 -4.18
N ARG A 12 -16.79 11.56 -3.64
CA ARG A 12 -16.41 11.52 -2.23
C ARG A 12 -17.62 11.62 -1.27
N PRO A 13 -18.53 12.61 -1.39
CA PRO A 13 -19.70 12.68 -0.52
C PRO A 13 -20.67 11.50 -0.73
N VAL A 14 -20.83 11.01 -1.96
CA VAL A 14 -21.68 9.83 -2.24
C VAL A 14 -21.15 8.58 -1.56
N VAL A 15 -19.84 8.33 -1.68
CA VAL A 15 -19.20 7.19 -1.02
C VAL A 15 -19.26 7.36 0.51
N LEU A 16 -19.19 8.59 1.03
CA LEU A 16 -19.29 8.89 2.46
C LEU A 16 -20.70 8.60 2.99
N ALA A 17 -21.73 9.07 2.29
CA ALA A 17 -23.13 8.81 2.62
C ALA A 17 -23.44 7.31 2.60
N LYS A 18 -22.99 6.59 1.58
CA LYS A 18 -23.07 5.12 1.53
C LYS A 18 -22.46 4.50 2.78
N SER A 19 -21.27 4.95 3.16
CA SER A 19 -20.54 4.37 4.28
C SER A 19 -21.24 4.58 5.63
N LEU A 20 -21.86 5.75 5.84
CA LEU A 20 -22.68 6.06 7.01
C LEU A 20 -23.94 5.20 7.07
N LEU A 21 -24.64 5.03 5.94
CA LEU A 21 -25.86 4.23 5.85
C LEU A 21 -25.61 2.74 6.17
N PHE A 22 -24.47 2.20 5.73
CA PHE A 22 -24.14 0.79 5.98
C PHE A 22 -23.46 0.55 7.34
N SER A 23 -23.05 1.59 8.07
CA SER A 23 -22.36 1.48 9.38
C SER A 23 -23.17 0.72 10.45
N PRO A 24 -24.49 0.94 10.63
CA PRO A 24 -25.28 0.22 11.63
C PRO A 24 -25.42 -1.27 11.31
N HIS A 25 -25.73 -1.60 10.04
CA HIS A 25 -25.83 -2.98 9.57
C HIS A 25 -24.51 -3.74 9.75
N ARG A 26 -23.36 -3.08 9.48
CA ARG A 26 -22.02 -3.63 9.67
C ARG A 26 -21.73 -3.99 11.13
N ARG A 27 -22.13 -3.16 12.09
CA ARG A 27 -21.95 -3.44 13.53
C ARG A 27 -22.84 -4.58 14.03
N ALA A 28 -23.99 -4.79 13.42
CA ALA A 28 -24.96 -5.79 13.84
C ALA A 28 -24.74 -7.18 13.22
N SER A 29 -23.97 -7.29 12.12
CA SER A 29 -23.74 -8.59 11.48
C SER A 29 -22.74 -9.43 12.28
N ARG A 30 -23.17 -10.59 12.75
CA ARG A 30 -22.29 -11.66 13.25
C ARG A 30 -21.47 -12.21 12.08
N TYR A 31 -20.30 -11.65 11.87
CA TYR A 31 -19.34 -12.06 10.87
C TYR A 31 -18.04 -12.37 11.59
N ILE A 32 -17.65 -13.63 11.62
CA ILE A 32 -16.48 -14.13 12.35
C ILE A 32 -15.68 -15.00 11.37
N PRO A 33 -14.70 -14.43 10.65
CA PRO A 33 -13.83 -15.19 9.78
C PRO A 33 -12.82 -15.98 10.61
N HIS A 34 -12.30 -17.07 10.04
CA HIS A 34 -11.20 -17.79 10.63
C HIS A 34 -9.88 -17.07 10.32
N ILE A 35 -9.22 -16.54 11.36
CA ILE A 35 -7.96 -15.78 11.20
C ILE A 35 -6.79 -16.70 11.52
N VAL A 36 -5.85 -16.84 10.57
CA VAL A 36 -4.56 -17.48 10.80
C VAL A 36 -3.54 -16.37 11.05
N ASP A 37 -2.87 -16.41 12.20
CA ASP A 37 -1.93 -15.39 12.61
C ASP A 37 -0.59 -15.45 11.85
N LEU A 38 0.09 -14.31 11.83
CA LEU A 38 1.37 -14.14 11.15
C LEU A 38 2.47 -14.89 11.91
N ASP A 39 3.17 -15.77 11.22
CA ASP A 39 4.39 -16.39 11.72
C ASP A 39 5.60 -15.46 11.47
N GLU A 40 5.83 -14.52 12.39
CA GLU A 40 6.88 -13.51 12.26
C GLU A 40 8.29 -14.12 12.08
N ALA A 41 8.52 -15.34 12.56
CA ALA A 41 9.82 -16.00 12.47
C ALA A 41 10.22 -16.28 11.01
N LYS A 42 9.24 -16.52 10.12
CA LYS A 42 9.45 -16.78 8.69
C LYS A 42 9.45 -15.51 7.84
N CYS A 43 9.19 -14.35 8.44
CA CYS A 43 9.02 -13.11 7.71
C CYS A 43 10.33 -12.34 7.54
N SER A 44 10.46 -11.66 6.40
CA SER A 44 11.43 -10.59 6.19
C SER A 44 10.89 -9.28 6.76
N ARG A 45 11.79 -8.36 7.13
CA ARG A 45 11.41 -7.04 7.66
C ARG A 45 12.14 -5.92 6.94
N TYR A 46 11.37 -5.04 6.32
CA TYR A 46 11.83 -3.89 5.57
C TYR A 46 11.46 -2.58 6.27
N ALA A 47 12.41 -1.66 6.37
CA ALA A 47 12.17 -0.30 6.84
C ALA A 47 11.98 0.63 5.64
N ILE A 48 10.76 1.18 5.50
CA ILE A 48 10.45 2.19 4.49
C ILE A 48 10.55 3.56 5.16
N ARG A 49 11.47 4.41 4.70
CA ARG A 49 11.80 5.69 5.34
C ARG A 49 11.88 6.84 4.36
N ARG A 50 11.41 8.01 4.78
CA ARG A 50 11.55 9.25 3.99
C ARG A 50 13.01 9.65 3.89
N ARG A 51 13.47 9.93 2.66
CA ARG A 51 14.82 10.44 2.45
C ARG A 51 14.95 11.85 3.02
N PHE A 52 15.97 12.07 3.86
CA PHE A 52 16.25 13.36 4.46
C PHE A 52 16.40 14.46 3.39
N GLY A 53 15.89 15.66 3.66
CA GLY A 53 15.93 16.79 2.73
C GLY A 53 14.94 16.73 1.55
N THR A 54 14.31 15.58 1.27
CA THR A 54 13.37 15.44 0.13
C THR A 54 11.90 15.65 0.52
N GLY A 55 11.60 15.70 1.82
CA GLY A 55 10.23 15.71 2.33
C GLY A 55 9.52 14.37 2.10
N SER A 56 8.28 14.39 1.60
CA SER A 56 7.52 13.19 1.22
C SER A 56 7.63 12.84 -0.27
N LYS A 57 8.77 13.19 -0.89
CA LYS A 57 9.01 12.92 -2.32
C LYS A 57 9.67 11.57 -2.54
N ILE A 58 10.61 11.19 -1.68
CA ILE A 58 11.36 9.96 -1.84
C ILE A 58 11.25 9.11 -0.58
N PHE A 59 10.93 7.84 -0.75
CA PHE A 59 11.00 6.82 0.30
C PHE A 59 12.03 5.77 -0.07
N ASP A 60 13.01 5.56 0.79
CA ASP A 60 14.00 4.51 0.65
C ASP A 60 13.53 3.26 1.41
N VAL A 61 13.83 2.09 0.86
CA VAL A 61 13.52 0.78 1.44
C VAL A 61 14.81 0.11 1.84
N TYR A 62 14.89 -0.29 3.10
CA TYR A 62 16.05 -0.93 3.67
C TYR A 62 15.68 -2.29 4.27
N ASP A 63 16.57 -3.26 4.17
CA ASP A 63 16.45 -4.48 4.96
C ASP A 63 16.95 -4.22 6.38
N THR A 64 16.12 -4.58 7.36
CA THR A 64 16.46 -4.40 8.79
C THR A 64 17.33 -5.52 9.34
N LYS A 65 17.33 -6.70 8.68
CA LYS A 65 18.11 -7.89 9.09
C LYS A 65 19.51 -7.95 8.48
N ALA A 66 19.84 -7.05 7.55
CA ALA A 66 21.15 -6.98 6.92
C ALA A 66 22.28 -6.70 7.94
N GLU A 67 23.50 -7.17 7.66
CA GLU A 67 24.64 -7.00 8.56
C GLU A 67 24.98 -5.50 8.76
N GLY A 68 25.07 -5.07 10.01
CA GLY A 68 25.29 -3.66 10.36
C GLY A 68 24.07 -2.73 10.21
N SER A 69 22.88 -3.29 9.95
CA SER A 69 21.61 -2.55 9.98
C SER A 69 21.06 -2.46 11.42
N GLY A 70 20.63 -1.27 11.82
CA GLY A 70 19.86 -1.06 13.05
C GLY A 70 18.36 -1.34 12.86
N PRO A 71 17.54 -1.15 13.91
CA PRO A 71 16.08 -1.37 13.85
C PRO A 71 15.33 -0.45 12.87
N ILE A 72 16.01 0.57 12.33
CA ILE A 72 15.46 1.58 11.41
C ILE A 72 16.00 1.38 9.98
N GLY A 73 16.84 0.36 9.76
CA GLY A 73 17.68 0.23 8.57
C GLY A 73 19.00 0.99 8.71
N PRO A 74 19.92 0.84 7.74
CA PRO A 74 21.15 1.61 7.68
C PRO A 74 20.88 3.09 7.38
N THR A 75 21.73 3.96 7.92
CA THR A 75 21.65 5.42 7.70
C THR A 75 22.13 5.83 6.29
N GLU A 76 22.86 4.94 5.62
CA GLU A 76 23.48 5.19 4.32
C GLU A 76 22.51 4.91 3.16
N GLN A 77 22.36 5.90 2.28
CA GLN A 77 21.49 5.79 1.10
C GLN A 77 21.97 4.72 0.10
N SER A 78 23.28 4.44 0.04
CA SER A 78 23.85 3.43 -0.86
C SER A 78 23.33 2.02 -0.60
N LYS A 79 22.86 1.76 0.63
CA LYS A 79 22.32 0.47 1.07
C LYS A 79 20.82 0.32 0.83
N SER A 80 20.18 1.25 0.11
CA SER A 80 18.76 1.10 -0.25
C SER A 80 18.58 -0.04 -1.26
N LEU A 81 17.68 -0.97 -0.94
CA LEU A 81 17.29 -2.05 -1.84
C LEU A 81 16.34 -1.53 -2.93
N PHE A 82 15.39 -0.72 -2.49
CA PHE A 82 14.45 -0.04 -3.38
C PHE A 82 14.31 1.41 -2.98
N TRP A 83 13.85 2.23 -3.91
CA TRP A 83 13.38 3.57 -3.59
C TRP A 83 12.16 3.94 -4.40
N PHE A 84 11.25 4.66 -3.77
CA PHE A 84 10.07 5.22 -4.38
C PHE A 84 10.29 6.69 -4.63
N ASP A 85 10.23 7.11 -5.89
CA ASP A 85 10.25 8.52 -6.27
C ASP A 85 8.85 9.00 -6.67
N ARG A 86 8.40 10.08 -6.07
CA ARG A 86 7.09 10.66 -6.31
C ARG A 86 7.05 11.41 -7.63
N SER A 87 6.03 11.14 -8.43
CA SER A 87 5.71 11.95 -9.60
C SER A 87 5.49 13.42 -9.22
N ARG A 88 6.05 14.33 -10.03
CA ARG A 88 5.80 15.78 -9.91
C ARG A 88 4.37 16.16 -10.31
N ALA A 89 3.76 15.39 -11.20
CA ALA A 89 2.44 15.69 -11.77
C ALA A 89 1.28 15.33 -10.84
N VAL A 90 1.42 14.26 -10.02
CA VAL A 90 0.32 13.72 -9.21
C VAL A 90 0.78 13.41 -7.80
N LYS A 91 0.18 14.08 -6.80
CA LYS A 91 0.38 13.79 -5.37
C LYS A 91 -0.28 12.45 -5.04
N GLY A 92 0.50 11.37 -5.03
CA GLY A 92 0.02 10.00 -4.81
C GLY A 92 0.50 9.00 -5.84
N ALA A 93 1.15 9.45 -6.91
CA ALA A 93 1.82 8.56 -7.87
C ALA A 93 3.32 8.46 -7.56
N TYR A 94 3.84 7.24 -7.53
CA TYR A 94 5.26 6.95 -7.31
C TYR A 94 5.77 5.96 -8.36
N LYS A 95 7.06 6.07 -8.66
CA LYS A 95 7.83 5.07 -9.38
C LYS A 95 8.72 4.37 -8.36
N MET A 96 8.71 3.04 -8.38
CA MET A 96 9.59 2.21 -7.59
C MET A 96 10.78 1.80 -8.47
N PHE A 97 11.96 1.87 -7.90
CA PHE A 97 13.22 1.46 -8.52
C PHE A 97 13.92 0.46 -7.62
N SER A 98 14.71 -0.43 -8.21
CA SER A 98 15.52 -1.42 -7.51
C SER A 98 17.00 -1.14 -7.69
N SER A 99 17.80 -1.41 -6.66
CA SER A 99 19.26 -1.33 -6.74
C SER A 99 19.87 -2.36 -7.68
N GLU A 100 19.17 -3.49 -7.91
CA GLU A 100 19.63 -4.61 -8.74
C GLU A 100 19.59 -4.30 -10.24
N ILE A 101 18.73 -3.38 -10.68
CA ILE A 101 18.53 -3.02 -12.10
C ILE A 101 18.99 -1.58 -12.40
N ARG A 102 19.99 -1.09 -11.67
CA ARG A 102 20.54 0.25 -11.91
C ARG A 102 21.21 0.35 -13.28
N ALA A 103 21.04 1.50 -13.92
CA ALA A 103 21.65 1.84 -15.20
C ALA A 103 21.40 0.81 -16.33
N THR A 104 20.30 0.04 -16.27
CA THR A 104 19.96 -0.93 -17.32
C THR A 104 19.22 -0.33 -18.51
N GLY A 105 18.88 0.96 -18.47
CA GLY A 105 18.18 1.63 -19.55
C GLY A 105 19.08 1.92 -20.76
N PRO A 106 18.49 2.28 -21.93
CA PRO A 106 19.23 2.49 -23.18
C PRO A 106 20.37 3.51 -23.10
N ASN A 107 20.25 4.48 -22.19
CA ASN A 107 21.24 5.54 -21.96
C ASN A 107 21.98 5.40 -20.62
N GLY A 108 21.93 4.23 -19.98
CA GLY A 108 22.44 4.04 -18.61
C GLY A 108 21.54 4.67 -17.54
N GLU A 109 20.27 4.91 -17.87
CA GLU A 109 19.26 5.42 -16.93
C GLU A 109 18.71 4.29 -16.04
N ASP A 110 18.25 4.66 -14.84
CA ASP A 110 17.54 3.73 -13.95
C ASP A 110 16.10 3.50 -14.47
N GLU A 111 15.75 2.24 -14.70
CA GLU A 111 14.40 1.86 -15.12
C GLU A 111 13.52 1.55 -13.90
N PRO A 112 12.25 2.00 -13.88
CA PRO A 112 11.36 1.67 -12.78
C PRO A 112 10.94 0.20 -12.82
N CYS A 113 11.05 -0.49 -11.68
CA CYS A 113 10.54 -1.85 -11.54
C CYS A 113 9.01 -1.87 -11.41
N ALA A 114 8.43 -0.84 -10.79
CA ALA A 114 6.99 -0.68 -10.69
C ALA A 114 6.57 0.79 -10.74
N THR A 115 5.32 1.05 -11.13
CA THR A 115 4.67 2.34 -10.89
C THR A 115 3.40 2.12 -10.09
N LEU A 116 3.13 3.03 -9.16
CA LEU A 116 1.96 2.95 -8.32
C LEU A 116 1.26 4.29 -8.25
N ARG A 117 -0.05 4.23 -8.04
CA ARG A 117 -0.89 5.40 -7.86
C ARG A 117 -1.93 5.10 -6.79
N ALA A 118 -1.91 5.94 -5.78
CA ALA A 118 -2.80 5.94 -4.64
C ALA A 118 -3.99 6.89 -4.91
N GLY A 119 -5.20 6.50 -4.52
CA GLY A 119 -6.40 7.32 -4.61
C GLY A 119 -7.72 6.58 -4.37
N LEU A 120 -8.80 7.07 -5.00
CA LEU A 120 -10.11 6.42 -4.95
C LEU A 120 -10.07 5.04 -5.60
N ARG A 121 -9.36 4.95 -6.74
CA ARG A 121 -8.96 3.71 -7.40
C ARG A 121 -7.45 3.70 -7.41
N SER A 122 -6.87 2.78 -6.65
CA SER A 122 -5.42 2.65 -6.55
C SER A 122 -4.97 1.56 -7.51
N ASN A 123 -3.75 1.66 -8.01
CA ASN A 123 -3.20 0.69 -8.95
C ASN A 123 -1.68 0.59 -8.81
N VAL A 124 -1.19 -0.62 -9.04
CA VAL A 124 0.22 -0.95 -9.14
C VAL A 124 0.44 -1.55 -10.52
N LEU A 125 1.44 -1.06 -11.26
CA LEU A 125 1.92 -1.64 -12.50
C LEU A 125 3.31 -2.19 -12.24
N LEU A 126 3.44 -3.51 -12.24
CA LEU A 126 4.75 -4.17 -12.21
C LEU A 126 5.28 -4.22 -13.63
N ILE A 127 6.47 -3.66 -13.85
CA ILE A 127 7.08 -3.48 -15.19
C ILE A 127 8.21 -4.49 -15.36
N ARG A 128 9.18 -4.43 -14.44
CA ARG A 128 10.42 -5.19 -14.52
C ARG A 128 10.90 -5.51 -13.12
N ALA A 129 10.59 -6.71 -12.63
CA ALA A 129 11.03 -7.17 -11.34
C ALA A 129 11.61 -8.59 -11.51
N PRO A 130 12.93 -8.79 -11.29
CA PRO A 130 13.61 -10.03 -11.64
C PRO A 130 13.12 -11.23 -10.82
N ASP A 131 12.71 -11.00 -9.58
CA ASP A 131 12.26 -12.07 -8.66
C ASP A 131 10.74 -12.28 -8.70
N VAL A 132 10.01 -11.49 -9.49
CA VAL A 132 8.57 -11.60 -9.62
C VAL A 132 8.23 -12.56 -10.76
N PRO A 133 7.33 -13.53 -10.55
CA PRO A 133 6.85 -14.39 -11.62
C PRO A 133 6.31 -13.56 -12.80
N ALA A 134 6.65 -13.94 -14.04
CA ALA A 134 6.24 -13.20 -15.23
C ALA A 134 4.71 -13.00 -15.35
N ALA A 135 3.93 -13.93 -14.77
CA ALA A 135 2.47 -13.86 -14.73
C ALA A 135 1.94 -12.67 -13.89
N GLU A 136 2.73 -12.16 -12.95
CA GLU A 136 2.38 -11.00 -12.12
C GLU A 136 2.79 -9.67 -12.75
N LEU A 137 3.50 -9.67 -13.88
CA LEU A 137 3.81 -8.43 -14.58
C LEU A 137 2.53 -7.81 -15.17
N GLY A 138 2.43 -6.49 -15.11
CA GLY A 138 1.25 -5.75 -15.58
C GLY A 138 0.47 -5.06 -14.47
N TRP A 139 -0.79 -4.74 -14.79
CA TRP A 139 -1.64 -3.88 -13.96
C TRP A 139 -2.41 -4.66 -12.89
N HIS A 140 -2.17 -4.29 -11.64
CA HIS A 140 -2.91 -4.72 -10.46
C HIS A 140 -3.79 -3.58 -9.97
N ILE A 141 -5.10 -3.81 -9.95
CA ILE A 141 -6.07 -2.82 -9.47
C ILE A 141 -6.30 -3.08 -7.99
N ILE A 142 -6.07 -2.04 -7.18
CA ILE A 142 -6.37 -2.05 -5.76
C ILE A 142 -7.75 -1.42 -5.56
N SER A 143 -8.72 -2.28 -5.31
CA SER A 143 -10.10 -1.91 -5.02
C SER A 143 -10.29 -1.58 -3.54
N HIS A 144 -11.33 -0.80 -3.25
CA HIS A 144 -11.72 -0.47 -1.88
C HIS A 144 -12.97 -1.25 -1.51
N ARG A 145 -12.88 -2.05 -0.44
CA ARG A 145 -14.02 -2.79 0.11
C ARG A 145 -14.12 -2.51 1.60
N VAL A 146 -15.33 -2.56 2.13
CA VAL A 146 -15.59 -2.40 3.55
C VAL A 146 -16.59 -3.44 3.97
N ASP A 147 -16.31 -4.14 5.07
CA ASP A 147 -17.21 -5.12 5.66
C ASP A 147 -17.57 -4.76 7.11
N ALA A 148 -18.05 -5.74 7.88
CA ALA A 148 -18.42 -5.59 9.28
C ALA A 148 -17.23 -5.25 10.21
N LEU A 149 -16.03 -5.75 9.88
CA LEU A 149 -14.85 -5.70 10.74
C LEU A 149 -13.98 -4.48 10.42
N ASP A 150 -13.71 -4.25 9.14
CA ASP A 150 -12.76 -3.24 8.70
C ASP A 150 -13.03 -2.70 7.29
N ALA A 151 -12.23 -1.70 6.91
CA ALA A 151 -12.03 -1.28 5.53
C ALA A 151 -10.75 -1.89 4.97
N TYR A 152 -10.78 -2.25 3.69
CA TYR A 152 -9.73 -3.01 3.02
C TYR A 152 -9.32 -2.41 1.69
N ARG A 153 -8.01 -2.46 1.41
CA ARG A 153 -7.48 -2.39 0.04
C ARG A 153 -7.27 -3.80 -0.47
N MET A 154 -8.00 -4.14 -1.53
CA MET A 154 -8.06 -5.48 -2.06
C MET A 154 -7.49 -5.55 -3.47
N PHE A 155 -6.68 -6.56 -3.73
CA PHE A 155 -6.14 -6.87 -5.04
C PHE A 155 -6.07 -8.38 -5.23
N THR A 156 -5.98 -8.83 -6.47
CA THR A 156 -5.89 -10.23 -6.84
C THR A 156 -4.61 -10.44 -7.62
N LEU A 157 -3.88 -11.49 -7.30
CA LEU A 157 -2.67 -11.88 -8.02
C LEU A 157 -2.99 -12.97 -9.05
N ALA A 158 -2.02 -13.33 -9.88
CA ALA A 158 -2.17 -14.34 -10.93
C ALA A 158 -2.41 -15.75 -10.38
N ASP A 159 -2.08 -15.99 -9.10
CA ASP A 159 -2.46 -17.21 -8.37
C ASP A 159 -3.98 -17.35 -8.14
N GLY A 160 -4.77 -16.33 -8.51
CA GLY A 160 -6.22 -16.29 -8.33
C GLY A 160 -6.65 -16.01 -6.89
N ALA A 161 -5.70 -15.87 -5.97
CA ALA A 161 -6.00 -15.54 -4.59
C ALA A 161 -6.24 -14.04 -4.43
N THR A 162 -7.08 -13.71 -3.46
CA THR A 162 -7.38 -12.33 -3.11
C THR A 162 -6.56 -11.93 -1.91
N TYR A 163 -5.88 -10.80 -2.02
CA TYR A 163 -5.07 -10.20 -0.97
C TYR A 163 -5.72 -8.91 -0.49
N GLN A 164 -5.67 -8.67 0.81
CA GLN A 164 -6.25 -7.47 1.39
C GLN A 164 -5.36 -6.84 2.47
N TRP A 165 -5.23 -5.53 2.42
CA TRP A 165 -4.67 -4.74 3.52
C TRP A 165 -5.77 -4.27 4.43
N THR A 166 -5.66 -4.58 5.72
CA THR A 166 -6.56 -4.08 6.76
C THR A 166 -6.18 -2.67 7.19
N THR A 167 -7.17 -1.87 7.56
CA THR A 167 -6.94 -0.47 7.96
C THR A 167 -6.54 -0.38 9.43
N LYS A 168 -7.29 -1.03 10.33
CA LYS A 168 -7.06 -0.97 11.77
C LYS A 168 -5.83 -1.79 12.17
N GLY A 169 -5.84 -3.05 11.73
CA GLY A 169 -4.79 -4.03 12.05
C GLY A 169 -3.49 -3.82 11.27
N LYS A 170 -3.57 -3.18 10.10
CA LYS A 170 -2.43 -2.98 9.18
C LYS A 170 -1.76 -4.30 8.79
N PHE A 171 -2.56 -5.36 8.70
CA PHE A 171 -2.14 -6.67 8.24
C PHE A 171 -2.40 -6.81 6.74
N LEU A 172 -1.51 -7.53 6.07
CA LEU A 172 -1.75 -8.11 4.76
C LEU A 172 -2.30 -9.50 4.96
N GLU A 173 -3.48 -9.74 4.43
CA GLU A 173 -4.19 -11.01 4.55
C GLU A 173 -4.39 -11.64 3.17
N LYS A 174 -4.05 -12.92 3.03
CA LYS A 174 -4.47 -13.77 1.92
C LYS A 174 -5.83 -14.36 2.29
N VAL A 175 -6.84 -14.08 1.48
CA VAL A 175 -8.24 -14.44 1.76
C VAL A 175 -8.69 -15.57 0.84
N GLN A 176 -9.26 -16.60 1.45
CA GLN A 176 -9.95 -17.69 0.77
C GLN A 176 -11.44 -17.65 1.10
N ASN A 177 -12.29 -18.01 0.14
CA ASN A 177 -13.76 -18.01 0.29
C ASN A 177 -14.34 -16.64 0.70
N LEU A 178 -13.85 -15.58 0.06
CA LEU A 178 -14.23 -14.21 0.37
C LEU A 178 -15.76 -14.00 0.31
N GLY A 179 -16.35 -13.55 1.41
CA GLY A 179 -17.78 -13.28 1.56
C GLY A 179 -18.56 -14.45 2.16
N GLU A 180 -17.96 -15.63 2.28
CA GLU A 180 -18.57 -16.77 2.95
C GLU A 180 -18.28 -16.71 4.46
N LYS A 181 -19.16 -16.04 5.20
CA LYS A 181 -19.04 -15.73 6.65
C LYS A 181 -18.10 -16.63 7.47
N GLU A 182 -18.48 -17.89 7.68
CA GLU A 182 -17.78 -18.82 8.59
C GLU A 182 -16.70 -19.66 7.89
N SER A 183 -16.77 -19.80 6.55
CA SER A 183 -15.76 -20.52 5.74
C SER A 183 -14.68 -19.60 5.19
N GLU A 184 -14.79 -18.29 5.40
CA GLU A 184 -13.77 -17.33 5.01
C GLU A 184 -12.54 -17.47 5.90
N ILE A 185 -11.42 -17.81 5.27
CA ILE A 185 -10.12 -17.95 5.92
C ILE A 185 -9.30 -16.72 5.55
N ARG A 186 -8.81 -16.03 6.57
CA ARG A 186 -7.92 -14.87 6.43
C ARG A 186 -6.57 -15.21 7.02
N GLU A 187 -5.62 -15.50 6.15
CA GLU A 187 -4.26 -15.80 6.55
C GLU A 187 -3.42 -14.53 6.55
N ARG A 188 -2.90 -14.12 7.71
CA ARG A 188 -1.99 -12.99 7.82
C ARG A 188 -0.62 -13.39 7.27
N ILE A 189 -0.20 -12.71 6.22
CA ILE A 189 1.08 -12.94 5.53
C ILE A 189 2.01 -11.72 5.60
N GLY A 190 1.54 -10.63 6.19
CA GLY A 190 2.38 -9.48 6.47
C GLY A 190 1.73 -8.49 7.42
N GLN A 191 2.51 -7.55 7.91
CA GLN A 191 2.09 -6.51 8.83
C GLN A 191 2.87 -5.23 8.58
N VAL A 192 2.20 -4.10 8.77
CA VAL A 192 2.83 -2.78 8.76
C VAL A 192 2.85 -2.17 10.15
N VAL A 193 4.04 -1.76 10.58
CA VAL A 193 4.26 -1.04 11.84
C VAL A 193 4.59 0.43 11.52
N PRO A 194 3.69 1.39 11.81
CA PRO A 194 3.91 2.79 11.48
C PRO A 194 5.11 3.39 12.25
N ALA A 195 6.00 4.07 11.54
CA ALA A 195 7.09 4.85 12.13
C ALA A 195 6.71 6.35 12.17
N ALA A 196 5.49 6.64 12.61
CA ALA A 196 4.89 7.98 12.64
C ALA A 196 5.09 8.75 11.32
N GLY A 197 5.71 9.94 11.38
CA GLY A 197 5.97 10.78 10.21
C GLY A 197 7.17 10.37 9.37
N ALA A 198 7.99 9.40 9.81
CA ALA A 198 9.21 9.00 9.13
C ALA A 198 8.98 7.94 8.04
N GLY A 199 7.87 7.20 8.11
CA GLY A 199 7.54 6.11 7.20
C GLY A 199 6.87 4.95 7.95
N PHE A 200 7.22 3.71 7.61
CA PHE A 200 6.68 2.51 8.24
C PHE A 200 7.61 1.30 8.02
N ASP A 201 7.48 0.29 8.86
CA ASP A 201 8.11 -1.01 8.65
C ASP A 201 7.10 -1.97 8.03
N LEU A 202 7.58 -2.79 7.09
CA LEU A 202 6.84 -3.88 6.50
C LEU A 202 7.46 -5.20 6.95
N ILE A 203 6.68 -6.03 7.62
CA ILE A 203 7.00 -7.43 7.91
C ILE A 203 6.20 -8.26 6.90
N VAL A 204 6.85 -9.15 6.15
CA VAL A 204 6.18 -9.92 5.10
C VAL A 204 6.77 -11.31 4.92
N ASP A 205 5.91 -12.29 4.70
CA ASP A 205 6.24 -13.64 4.26
C ASP A 205 6.36 -13.68 2.73
N GLU A 206 7.59 -13.60 2.23
CA GLU A 206 7.91 -13.57 0.80
C GLU A 206 7.62 -14.88 0.07
N SER A 207 7.42 -15.98 0.81
CA SER A 207 7.01 -17.26 0.20
C SER A 207 5.56 -17.22 -0.31
N LYS A 208 4.75 -16.27 0.18
CA LYS A 208 3.31 -16.16 -0.13
C LYS A 208 2.95 -14.97 -1.00
N ILE A 209 3.81 -13.95 -1.08
CA ILE A 209 3.61 -12.78 -1.93
C ILE A 209 4.96 -12.23 -2.42
N PRO A 210 5.08 -11.81 -3.69
CA PRO A 210 6.29 -11.17 -4.16
C PRO A 210 6.58 -9.86 -3.41
N ARG A 211 7.84 -9.66 -3.01
CA ARG A 211 8.29 -8.52 -2.19
C ARG A 211 7.92 -7.18 -2.81
N GLU A 212 8.04 -7.03 -4.12
CA GLU A 212 7.74 -5.80 -4.87
C GLU A 212 6.27 -5.45 -4.78
N MET A 213 5.40 -6.45 -4.87
CA MET A 213 3.96 -6.25 -4.77
C MET A 213 3.54 -5.90 -3.34
N ALA A 214 4.15 -6.55 -2.33
CA ALA A 214 3.93 -6.21 -0.94
C ALA A 214 4.37 -4.76 -0.65
N LEU A 215 5.56 -4.36 -1.09
CA LEU A 215 6.09 -3.00 -0.91
C LEU A 215 5.23 -1.95 -1.62
N ALA A 216 4.87 -2.18 -2.89
CA ALA A 216 4.10 -1.22 -3.68
C ALA A 216 2.67 -1.06 -3.15
N SER A 217 1.99 -2.17 -2.83
CA SER A 217 0.63 -2.13 -2.28
C SER A 217 0.59 -1.59 -0.85
N ALA A 218 1.62 -1.84 -0.04
CA ALA A 218 1.78 -1.22 1.27
C ALA A 218 1.96 0.30 1.16
N LEU A 219 2.76 0.80 0.20
CA LEU A 219 2.91 2.24 0.01
C LEU A 219 1.61 2.89 -0.47
N CYS A 220 0.86 2.25 -1.37
CA CYS A 220 -0.50 2.69 -1.73
C CYS A 220 -1.38 2.83 -0.48
N SER A 221 -1.42 1.81 0.37
CA SER A 221 -2.20 1.81 1.61
C SER A 221 -1.66 2.83 2.63
N TYR A 222 -0.35 3.07 2.70
CA TYR A 222 0.20 4.10 3.57
C TYR A 222 -0.26 5.50 3.14
N ILE A 223 -0.25 5.79 1.83
CA ILE A 223 -0.68 7.08 1.29
C ILE A 223 -2.19 7.26 1.44
N ASP A 224 -2.96 6.22 1.12
CA ASP A 224 -4.42 6.30 1.04
C ASP A 224 -5.11 6.04 2.37
N HIS A 225 -4.58 5.16 3.22
CA HIS A 225 -5.25 4.68 4.43
C HIS A 225 -4.55 5.15 5.69
N TRP A 226 -3.34 4.68 5.93
CA TRP A 226 -2.72 4.72 7.26
C TRP A 226 -2.15 6.08 7.66
N ASN A 227 -1.86 6.96 6.69
CA ASN A 227 -1.29 8.30 6.94
C ASN A 227 -2.34 9.42 6.83
N THR A 228 -3.59 9.12 7.16
CA THR A 228 -4.72 10.07 7.06
C THR A 228 -5.35 10.33 8.44
N THR A 229 -5.88 11.54 8.65
CA THR A 229 -6.39 11.98 9.96
C THR A 229 -7.89 11.72 10.15
N LEU A 230 -8.62 11.62 9.04
CA LEU A 230 -10.07 11.47 9.00
C LEU A 230 -10.41 10.31 8.05
N ASP A 231 -10.99 9.26 8.62
CA ASP A 231 -11.60 8.14 7.91
C ASP A 231 -13.11 8.20 8.15
N VAL A 232 -13.89 8.33 7.07
CA VAL A 232 -15.33 8.09 7.14
C VAL A 232 -15.68 6.93 6.23
N GLY A 233 -15.75 5.75 6.86
CA GLY A 233 -16.21 4.51 6.26
C GLY A 233 -15.40 4.07 5.03
N GLY A 234 -14.08 4.25 5.13
CA GLY A 234 -13.08 3.87 4.15
C GLY A 234 -12.77 4.95 3.11
N ILE A 235 -13.23 6.19 3.32
CA ILE A 235 -12.73 7.35 2.59
C ILE A 235 -11.80 8.13 3.51
N TYR A 236 -10.61 8.36 3.00
CA TYR A 236 -9.52 8.92 3.78
C TYR A 236 -9.12 10.28 3.25
N TYR A 237 -9.14 11.27 4.13
CA TYR A 237 -8.64 12.60 3.82
C TYR A 237 -7.15 12.65 4.17
N ALA A 238 -6.31 12.66 3.13
CA ALA A 238 -4.87 12.90 3.30
C ALA A 238 -4.65 14.18 4.12
N ARG A 239 -3.73 14.13 5.11
CA ARG A 239 -3.38 15.28 5.94
C ARG A 239 -2.81 16.40 5.08
N GLN A 240 -3.64 17.36 4.71
CA GLN A 240 -3.21 18.61 4.06
C GLN A 240 -2.88 19.61 5.17
N ARG A 241 -1.59 19.75 5.51
CA ARG A 241 -1.13 20.64 6.60
C ARG A 241 -1.39 22.14 6.31
N SER A 242 -1.85 22.47 5.11
CA SER A 242 -2.35 23.77 4.71
C SER A 242 -3.29 23.56 3.53
N HIS A 243 -4.59 23.81 3.70
CA HIS A 243 -5.43 24.07 2.54
C HIS A 243 -4.83 25.29 1.83
N ILE A 244 -4.43 25.12 0.56
CA ILE A 244 -4.54 26.25 -0.37
C ILE A 244 -6.03 26.50 -0.43
N ARG A 245 -6.49 27.52 0.30
CA ARG A 245 -7.75 28.19 0.05
C ARG A 245 -7.76 28.43 -1.46
N TRP A 246 -8.67 27.79 -2.19
CA TRP A 246 -8.83 28.10 -3.61
C TRP A 246 -9.10 29.59 -3.67
N LYS A 247 -8.10 30.36 -4.10
CA LYS A 247 -8.24 31.77 -4.37
C LYS A 247 -9.19 31.86 -5.56
N ARG A 248 -10.42 32.25 -5.29
CA ARG A 248 -11.14 33.26 -6.07
C ARG A 248 -11.84 34.14 -5.02
N ASP A 249 -11.71 35.43 -5.23
CA ASP A 249 -12.43 36.46 -4.48
C ASP A 249 -13.93 36.14 -4.37
#